data_AF-A0A8J3Z1D7-F1
#
_entry.id   AF-A0A8J3Z1D7-F1
#
_cell.length_a   1.000
_cell.length_b   1.000
_cell.length_c   1.000
_cell.angle_alpha   90.00
_cell.angle_beta   90.00
_cell.angle_gamma   90.00
#
_symmetry.space_group_name_H-M   'P 1'
#
loop_
_entity.id
_entity.type
_entity.pdbx_description
1 polymer ?
#
loop_
_entity_poly.entity_id
_entity_poly.type
_entity_poly.pdbx_seq_one_letter_code
_entity_poly.pdbx_strand_id
1 'polypeptide(L)'
;MAELPNRPIGVTVPGMNSFLVLLSQVSAEVAVATDPDDVGPRQALLLAIHAGVNAPRGHDSRVGWDQFASTLAEADRELQAGLRDPVDLVTANVPPIDPVDENGEPLRTNVVVLTRQLSDLFDAAAVAGQGAPWRQIVWAKVAQCLADAADDLA
;
A
#
# COMPACT_ATOMS: atom_id res chain seq x y z
N MET A 1 -47.26 9.46 -30.24
CA MET A 1 -46.45 8.95 -29.12
C MET A 1 -45.05 8.78 -29.64
N ALA A 2 -44.12 9.63 -29.20
CA ALA A 2 -42.74 9.61 -29.66
C ALA A 2 -41.93 8.70 -28.72
N GLU A 3 -41.49 7.55 -29.22
CA GLU A 3 -40.45 6.74 -28.59
C GLU A 3 -39.10 7.39 -28.90
N LEU A 4 -38.43 7.87 -27.85
CA LEU A 4 -36.99 8.13 -27.85
C LEU A 4 -36.32 6.93 -27.17
N PRO A 5 -35.40 6.24 -27.85
CA PRO A 5 -34.34 5.57 -27.12
C PRO A 5 -32.99 5.83 -27.79
N ASN A 6 -32.10 6.50 -27.09
CA ASN A 6 -30.99 5.79 -26.46
C ASN A 6 -30.14 6.77 -25.64
N ARG A 7 -29.97 6.41 -24.36
CA ARG A 7 -28.97 6.99 -23.48
C ARG A 7 -27.58 6.81 -24.11
N PRO A 8 -26.63 7.72 -23.88
CA PRO A 8 -25.28 7.52 -24.33
C PRO A 8 -24.75 6.22 -23.74
N ILE A 9 -24.22 5.37 -24.62
CA ILE A 9 -23.46 4.18 -24.30
C ILE A 9 -22.42 4.59 -23.26
N GLY A 10 -22.53 4.02 -22.06
CA GLY A 10 -21.49 4.14 -21.05
C GLY A 10 -20.19 3.69 -21.69
N VAL A 11 -19.23 4.59 -21.80
CA VAL A 11 -17.86 4.26 -22.16
C VAL A 11 -17.30 3.50 -20.96
N THR A 12 -17.53 2.18 -20.91
CA THR A 12 -16.67 1.30 -20.13
C THR A 12 -15.33 1.29 -20.85
N VAL A 13 -14.35 2.04 -20.33
CA VAL A 13 -12.96 1.88 -20.72
C VAL A 13 -12.57 0.45 -20.35
N PRO A 14 -12.32 -0.45 -21.32
CA PRO A 14 -11.86 -1.79 -21.01
C PRO A 14 -10.42 -1.68 -20.49
N GLY A 15 -10.15 -2.16 -19.27
CA GLY A 15 -8.78 -2.51 -18.85
C GLY A 15 -8.06 -1.58 -17.86
N MET A 16 -8.71 -0.60 -17.24
CA MET A 16 -8.05 0.22 -16.21
C MET A 16 -8.31 -0.39 -14.82
N ASN A 17 -7.32 -1.12 -14.29
CA ASN A 17 -7.41 -1.71 -12.96
C ASN A 17 -7.47 -0.59 -11.91
N SER A 18 -8.65 -0.37 -11.33
CA SER A 18 -8.91 0.76 -10.44
C SER A 18 -8.05 0.72 -9.18
N PHE A 19 -7.67 -0.48 -8.73
CA PHE A 19 -6.76 -0.64 -7.60
C PHE A 19 -5.33 -0.21 -7.93
N LEU A 20 -4.84 -0.51 -9.14
CA LEU A 20 -3.53 -0.01 -9.57
C LEU A 20 -3.49 1.50 -9.71
N VAL A 21 -4.58 2.10 -10.21
CA VAL A 21 -4.71 3.57 -10.25
C VAL A 21 -4.61 4.16 -8.85
N LEU A 22 -5.31 3.55 -7.87
CA LEU A 22 -5.21 3.96 -6.47
C LEU A 22 -3.78 3.80 -5.94
N LEU A 23 -3.10 2.68 -6.19
CA LEU A 23 -1.72 2.48 -5.75
C LEU A 23 -0.77 3.53 -6.35
N SER A 24 -0.90 3.85 -7.64
CA SER A 24 -0.09 4.89 -8.29
C SER A 24 -0.36 6.28 -7.72
N GLN A 25 -1.61 6.60 -7.41
CA GLN A 25 -1.97 7.87 -6.77
C GLN A 25 -1.35 7.96 -5.37
N VAL A 26 -1.56 6.95 -4.54
CA VAL A 26 -1.05 6.91 -3.17
C VAL A 26 0.48 6.92 -3.14
N SER A 27 1.12 6.24 -4.09
CA SER A 27 2.58 6.31 -4.28
C SER A 27 3.07 7.74 -4.56
N ALA A 28 2.36 8.50 -5.41
CA ALA A 28 2.69 9.90 -5.66
C ALA A 28 2.49 10.79 -4.43
N GLU A 29 1.48 10.51 -3.61
CA GLU A 29 1.22 11.22 -2.35
C GLU A 29 2.31 10.93 -1.30
N VAL A 30 2.72 9.66 -1.14
CA VAL A 30 3.81 9.26 -0.24
C VAL A 30 5.14 9.86 -0.67
N ALA A 31 5.42 9.93 -1.97
CA ALA A 31 6.69 10.48 -2.50
C ALA A 31 6.95 11.95 -2.12
N VAL A 32 5.91 12.69 -1.75
CA VAL A 32 6.02 14.10 -1.29
C VAL A 32 5.68 14.27 0.19
N ALA A 33 5.32 13.20 0.89
CA ALA A 33 5.02 13.24 2.32
C ALA A 33 6.29 13.52 3.13
N THR A 34 6.13 14.21 4.25
CA THR A 34 7.24 14.54 5.17
C THR A 34 7.02 14.06 6.59
N ASP A 35 5.78 13.71 6.95
CA ASP A 35 5.42 13.18 8.26
C ASP A 35 4.94 11.73 8.09
N PRO A 36 5.69 10.73 8.60
CA PRO A 36 5.33 9.32 8.50
C PRO A 36 4.11 8.92 9.35
N ASP A 37 3.76 9.70 10.38
CA ASP A 37 2.63 9.40 11.26
C ASP A 37 1.31 10.02 10.78
N ASP A 38 1.34 10.81 9.70
CA ASP A 38 0.13 11.36 9.09
C ASP A 38 -0.74 10.28 8.45
N VAL A 39 -2.02 10.59 8.26
CA VAL A 39 -3.03 9.62 7.79
C VAL A 39 -2.65 9.06 6.42
N GLY A 40 -2.06 9.86 5.52
CA GLY A 40 -1.67 9.44 4.17
C GLY A 40 -0.72 8.24 4.16
N PRO A 41 0.50 8.35 4.70
CA PRO A 41 1.45 7.22 4.79
C PRO A 41 0.90 6.00 5.56
N ARG A 42 0.07 6.21 6.58
CA ARG A 42 -0.57 5.11 7.32
C ARG A 42 -1.59 4.36 6.45
N GLN A 43 -2.44 5.07 5.71
CA GLN A 43 -3.35 4.45 4.74
C GLN A 43 -2.59 3.75 3.61
N ALA A 44 -1.47 4.32 3.16
CA ALA A 44 -0.62 3.71 2.15
C ALA A 44 -0.03 2.36 2.60
N LEU A 45 0.49 2.29 3.83
CA LEU A 45 0.95 1.04 4.42
C LEU A 45 -0.17 -0.01 4.49
N LEU A 46 -1.36 0.40 4.94
CA LEU A 46 -2.51 -0.48 5.05
C LEU A 46 -3.03 -0.96 3.68
N LEU A 47 -2.92 -0.13 2.64
CA LEU A 47 -3.19 -0.53 1.26
C LEU A 47 -2.17 -1.56 0.74
N ALA A 48 -0.89 -1.41 1.07
CA ALA A 48 0.12 -2.41 0.72
C ALA A 48 -0.13 -3.76 1.45
N ILE A 49 -0.51 -3.73 2.73
CA ILE A 49 -0.94 -4.94 3.47
C ILE A 49 -2.16 -5.56 2.79
N HIS A 50 -3.17 -4.76 2.45
CA HIS A 50 -4.37 -5.23 1.77
C HIS A 50 -4.03 -5.89 0.43
N ALA A 51 -3.12 -5.30 -0.34
CA ALA A 51 -2.62 -5.88 -1.59
C ALA A 51 -1.96 -7.24 -1.36
N GLY A 52 -1.08 -7.36 -0.37
CA GLY A 52 -0.40 -8.62 -0.07
C GLY A 52 -1.36 -9.74 0.36
N VAL A 53 -2.33 -9.43 1.22
CA VAL A 53 -3.32 -10.41 1.71
C VAL A 53 -4.22 -10.93 0.57
N ASN A 54 -4.56 -10.04 -0.37
CA ASN A 54 -5.54 -10.29 -1.43
C ASN A 54 -4.91 -10.50 -2.81
N ALA A 55 -3.58 -10.62 -2.90
CA ALA A 55 -2.88 -10.82 -4.17
C ALA A 55 -3.33 -12.13 -4.86
N PRO A 56 -3.40 -12.16 -6.20
CA PRO A 56 -3.72 -13.37 -6.96
C PRO A 56 -2.73 -14.50 -6.63
N ARG A 57 -3.25 -15.64 -6.16
CA ARG A 57 -2.44 -16.76 -5.66
C ARG A 57 -2.09 -17.76 -6.75
N GLY A 58 -1.06 -17.48 -7.53
CA GLY A 58 -0.31 -18.54 -8.24
C GLY A 58 0.44 -19.42 -7.23
N HIS A 59 0.63 -20.72 -7.53
CA HIS A 59 1.29 -21.64 -6.59
C HIS A 59 2.71 -21.19 -6.21
N ASP A 60 3.46 -20.63 -7.16
CA ASP A 60 4.86 -20.22 -6.95
C ASP A 60 5.01 -18.85 -6.30
N SER A 61 3.99 -17.97 -6.39
CA SER A 61 4.06 -16.60 -5.86
C SER A 61 3.43 -16.43 -4.46
N ARG A 62 2.72 -17.45 -3.97
CA ARG A 62 1.96 -17.36 -2.70
C ARG A 62 2.85 -17.14 -1.47
N VAL A 63 4.00 -17.81 -1.40
CA VAL A 63 4.89 -17.71 -0.23
C VAL A 63 5.45 -16.30 -0.09
N GLY A 64 5.88 -15.68 -1.19
CA GLY A 64 6.39 -14.31 -1.18
C GLY A 64 5.34 -13.30 -0.73
N TRP A 65 4.10 -13.41 -1.22
CA TRP A 65 3.00 -12.53 -0.80
C TRP A 65 2.58 -12.73 0.66
N ASP A 66 2.53 -13.98 1.14
CA ASP A 66 2.20 -14.28 2.54
C ASP A 66 3.30 -13.74 3.49
N GLN A 67 4.57 -13.89 3.13
CA GLN A 67 5.71 -13.34 3.89
C GLN A 67 5.70 -11.81 3.87
N PHE A 68 5.51 -11.20 2.70
CA PHE A 68 5.38 -9.75 2.55
C PHE A 68 4.26 -9.19 3.44
N ALA A 69 3.05 -9.75 3.35
CA ALA A 69 1.91 -9.30 4.15
C ALA A 69 2.15 -9.46 5.65
N SER A 70 2.80 -10.56 6.06
CA SER A 70 3.16 -10.79 7.46
C SER A 70 4.16 -9.76 7.99
N THR A 71 5.20 -9.44 7.21
CA THR A 71 6.21 -8.45 7.60
C THR A 71 5.62 -7.06 7.71
N LEU A 72 4.79 -6.64 6.74
CA LEU A 72 4.12 -5.34 6.80
C LEU A 72 3.10 -5.25 7.94
N ALA A 73 2.37 -6.34 8.23
CA ALA A 73 1.45 -6.38 9.37
C ALA A 73 2.19 -6.23 10.71
N GLU A 74 3.39 -6.81 10.84
CA GLU A 74 4.22 -6.58 12.03
C GLU A 74 4.71 -5.14 12.12
N ALA A 75 5.14 -4.56 11.00
CA ALA A 75 5.52 -3.15 10.95
C ALA A 75 4.36 -2.23 11.34
N ASP A 76 3.14 -2.49 10.87
CA ASP A 76 1.97 -1.73 11.31
C ASP A 76 1.71 -1.91 12.81
N ARG A 77 1.77 -3.13 13.35
CA ARG A 77 1.59 -3.36 14.80
C ARG A 77 2.57 -2.53 15.64
N GLU A 78 3.82 -2.46 15.23
CA GLU A 78 4.85 -1.63 15.88
C GLU A 78 4.52 -0.14 15.79
N LEU A 79 4.02 0.34 14.64
CA LEU A 79 3.60 1.72 14.49
C LEU A 79 2.37 2.06 15.34
N GLN A 80 1.43 1.12 15.50
CA GLN A 80 0.24 1.29 16.35
C GLN A 80 0.59 1.21 17.84
N ALA A 81 1.67 0.53 18.20
CA ALA A 81 2.10 0.36 19.58
C ALA A 81 2.38 1.72 20.23
N GLY A 82 1.61 2.05 21.28
CA GLY A 82 1.73 3.30 22.01
C GLY A 82 0.94 4.47 21.43
N LEU A 83 0.23 4.31 20.30
CA LEU A 83 -0.75 5.28 19.84
C LEU A 83 -2.04 5.20 20.67
N ARG A 84 -2.67 6.35 20.93
CA ARG A 84 -3.97 6.41 21.63
C ARG A 84 -5.12 5.92 20.76
N ASP A 85 -5.11 6.31 19.49
CA ASP A 85 -6.15 6.00 18.52
C ASP A 85 -5.51 5.20 17.38
N PRO A 86 -5.80 3.88 17.29
CA PRO A 86 -5.27 3.07 16.21
C PRO A 86 -5.90 3.47 14.86
N VAL A 87 -5.10 3.40 13.80
CA VAL A 87 -5.52 3.73 12.44
C VAL A 87 -5.90 2.45 11.69
N ASP A 88 -7.14 2.36 11.22
CA ASP A 88 -7.62 1.27 10.35
C ASP A 88 -7.71 1.70 8.89
N LEU A 89 -7.69 0.72 7.98
CA LEU A 89 -7.86 0.97 6.56
C LEU A 89 -9.27 1.49 6.29
N VAL A 90 -9.40 2.60 5.57
CA VAL A 90 -10.70 3.10 5.12
C VAL A 90 -11.17 2.28 3.90
N THR A 91 -11.71 1.10 4.16
CA THR A 91 -12.08 0.10 3.13
C THR A 91 -13.20 0.55 2.20
N ALA A 92 -14.02 1.52 2.62
CA ALA A 92 -15.19 1.99 1.85
C ALA A 92 -14.84 2.52 0.44
N ASN A 93 -13.59 2.95 0.21
CA ASN A 93 -13.11 3.51 -1.05
C ASN A 93 -12.03 2.65 -1.73
N VAL A 94 -11.77 1.45 -1.24
CA VAL A 94 -10.74 0.57 -1.82
C VAL A 94 -11.37 -0.28 -2.93
N PRO A 95 -10.99 -0.09 -4.21
CA PRO A 95 -11.50 -0.91 -5.29
C PRO A 95 -11.08 -2.38 -5.13
N PRO A 96 -11.83 -3.34 -5.70
CA PRO A 96 -11.37 -4.72 -5.74
C PRO A 96 -10.05 -4.83 -6.52
N ILE A 97 -9.21 -5.79 -6.12
CA ILE A 97 -8.00 -6.13 -6.88
C ILE A 97 -8.42 -7.00 -8.06
N ASP A 98 -8.68 -6.36 -9.19
CA ASP A 98 -8.95 -7.08 -10.43
C ASP A 98 -7.68 -7.84 -10.90
N PRO A 99 -7.82 -9.00 -11.55
CA PRO A 99 -6.67 -9.71 -12.11
C PRO A 99 -6.00 -8.81 -13.15
N VAL A 100 -4.72 -8.47 -12.93
CA VAL A 100 -3.98 -7.59 -13.82
C VAL A 100 -3.32 -8.33 -14.99
N ASP A 101 -2.93 -9.58 -14.74
CA ASP A 101 -2.46 -10.62 -15.67
C ASP A 101 -2.38 -11.96 -14.90
N GLU A 102 -1.94 -13.03 -15.57
CA GLU A 102 -1.81 -14.38 -14.96
C GLU A 102 -0.76 -14.46 -13.84
N ASN A 103 0.16 -13.48 -13.76
CA ASN A 103 1.33 -13.50 -12.87
C ASN A 103 1.26 -12.46 -11.73
N GLY A 104 0.32 -11.51 -11.81
CA GLY A 104 0.19 -10.38 -10.89
C GLY A 104 1.32 -9.35 -10.97
N GLU A 105 2.10 -9.29 -12.07
CA GLU A 105 3.34 -8.50 -12.14
C GLU A 105 3.13 -6.98 -11.93
N PRO A 106 2.10 -6.34 -12.51
CA PRO A 106 1.87 -4.91 -12.28
C PRO A 106 1.51 -4.60 -10.83
N LEU A 107 0.75 -5.48 -10.18
CA LEU A 107 0.42 -5.35 -8.75
C LEU A 107 1.70 -5.43 -7.92
N ARG A 108 2.52 -6.45 -8.17
CA ARG A 108 3.80 -6.65 -7.48
C ARG A 108 4.70 -5.42 -7.59
N THR A 109 4.90 -4.95 -8.83
CA THR A 109 5.78 -3.80 -9.09
C THR A 109 5.28 -2.53 -8.36
N ASN A 110 3.99 -2.22 -8.45
CA ASN A 110 3.45 -1.02 -7.79
C ASN A 110 3.53 -1.11 -6.27
N VAL A 111 3.25 -2.29 -5.69
CA VAL A 111 3.35 -2.50 -4.23
C VAL A 111 4.79 -2.40 -3.76
N VAL A 112 5.76 -3.02 -4.46
CA VAL A 112 7.19 -2.91 -4.14
C VAL A 112 7.66 -1.45 -4.16
N VAL A 113 7.27 -0.68 -5.18
CA VAL A 113 7.60 0.75 -5.27
C VAL A 113 7.02 1.53 -4.09
N LEU A 114 5.74 1.33 -3.79
CA LEU A 114 5.09 2.00 -2.66
C LEU A 114 5.77 1.66 -1.32
N THR A 115 6.08 0.38 -1.10
CA THR A 115 6.74 -0.09 0.12
C THR A 115 8.14 0.50 0.27
N ARG A 116 8.91 0.63 -0.80
CA ARG A 116 10.22 1.31 -0.79
C ARG A 116 10.10 2.79 -0.45
N GLN A 117 9.14 3.49 -1.04
CA GLN A 117 8.89 4.90 -0.72
C GLN A 117 8.50 5.11 0.74
N LEU A 118 7.67 4.22 1.29
CA LEU A 118 7.35 4.24 2.72
C LEU A 118 8.58 3.98 3.57
N SER A 119 9.40 2.98 3.22
CA SER A 119 10.68 2.72 3.89
C SER A 119 11.56 3.97 3.95
N ASP A 120 11.77 4.63 2.81
CA ASP A 120 12.59 5.85 2.71
C ASP A 120 12.02 6.99 3.56
N LEU A 121 10.69 7.15 3.60
CA LEU A 121 10.01 8.15 4.42
C LEU A 121 10.25 7.91 5.93
N PHE A 122 10.08 6.67 6.39
CA PHE A 122 10.31 6.31 7.79
C PHE A 122 11.79 6.47 8.19
N ASP A 123 12.72 6.03 7.33
CA ASP A 123 14.16 6.17 7.58
C ASP A 123 14.56 7.64 7.67
N ALA A 124 14.11 8.47 6.71
CA ALA A 124 14.39 9.90 6.70
C ALA A 124 13.89 10.60 7.97
N ALA A 125 12.68 10.26 8.45
CA ALA A 125 12.12 10.83 9.68
C ALA A 125 12.92 10.40 10.92
N ALA A 126 13.35 9.14 10.98
CA ALA A 126 14.19 8.62 12.06
C ALA A 126 15.56 9.31 12.11
N VAL A 127 16.23 9.44 10.96
CA VAL A 127 17.56 10.07 10.85
C VAL A 127 17.50 11.58 11.10
N ALA A 128 16.44 12.24 10.65
CA ALA A 128 16.24 13.67 10.89
C ALA A 128 15.96 14.02 12.36
N GLY A 129 15.77 13.01 13.23
CA GLY A 129 15.48 13.22 14.64
C GLY A 129 14.12 13.89 14.87
N GLN A 130 13.15 13.64 13.98
CA GLN A 130 11.80 14.17 14.12
C GLN A 130 11.10 13.47 15.30
N GLY A 131 10.21 14.18 16.00
CA GLY A 131 9.42 13.60 17.10
C GLY A 131 10.22 13.14 18.32
N ALA A 132 9.64 12.22 19.10
CA ALA A 132 10.24 11.71 20.34
C ALA A 132 11.27 10.60 20.05
N PRO A 133 12.34 10.45 20.86
CA PRO A 133 13.40 9.46 20.62
C PRO A 133 12.91 8.02 20.48
N TRP A 134 11.90 7.62 21.27
CA TRP A 134 11.33 6.28 21.16
C TRP A 134 10.61 6.06 19.82
N ARG A 135 10.01 7.11 19.25
CA ARG A 135 9.30 7.03 17.97
C ARG A 135 10.26 6.91 16.80
N GLN A 136 11.41 7.60 16.87
CA GLN A 136 12.50 7.46 15.91
C GLN A 136 13.02 6.02 15.82
N ILE A 137 13.13 5.32 16.96
CA ILE A 137 13.52 3.90 17.00
C ILE A 137 12.47 3.02 16.30
N VAL A 138 11.18 3.29 16.55
CA VAL A 138 10.08 2.58 15.87
C VAL A 138 10.14 2.81 14.37
N TRP A 139 10.29 4.06 13.91
CA TRP A 139 10.39 4.38 12.49
C TRP A 139 11.60 3.73 11.83
N ALA A 140 12.77 3.71 12.46
CA ALA A 140 13.94 3.02 11.92
C ALA A 140 13.71 1.51 11.78
N LYS A 141 13.07 0.87 12.77
CA LYS A 141 12.70 -0.54 12.71
C LYS A 141 11.71 -0.81 11.57
N VAL A 142 10.69 0.02 11.45
CA VAL A 142 9.67 -0.07 10.41
C VAL A 142 10.29 0.09 9.03
N ALA A 143 11.16 1.10 8.84
CA ALA A 143 11.87 1.31 7.59
C ALA A 143 12.61 0.04 7.15
N GLN A 144 13.39 -0.57 8.05
CA GLN A 144 14.09 -1.82 7.76
C GLN A 144 13.13 -2.94 7.37
N CYS A 145 12.03 -3.14 8.12
CA CYS A 145 11.05 -4.17 7.80
C CYS A 145 10.39 -3.97 6.42
N LEU A 146 10.12 -2.72 6.04
CA LEU A 146 9.55 -2.40 4.74
C LEU A 146 10.57 -2.63 3.61
N ALA A 147 11.83 -2.24 3.81
CA ALA A 147 12.90 -2.51 2.85
C ALA A 147 13.07 -4.01 2.60
N ASP A 148 13.18 -4.81 3.67
CA ASP A 148 13.34 -6.26 3.59
C ASP A 148 12.14 -6.91 2.87
N ALA A 149 10.91 -6.49 3.20
CA ALA A 149 9.71 -7.00 2.56
C ALA A 149 9.66 -6.66 1.06
N ALA A 150 10.07 -5.45 0.69
CA ALA A 150 10.11 -5.05 -0.71
C ALA A 150 11.15 -5.85 -1.51
N ASP A 151 12.31 -6.16 -0.91
CA ASP A 151 13.36 -6.95 -1.55
C ASP A 151 13.00 -8.44 -1.66
N ASP A 152 12.34 -9.01 -0.65
CA ASP A 152 11.83 -10.39 -0.68
C ASP A 152 10.76 -10.60 -1.77
N LEU A 153 10.00 -9.53 -2.08
CA LEU A 153 8.90 -9.58 -3.04
C LEU A 153 9.32 -9.25 -4.48
N ALA A 154 10.41 -8.50 -4.69
CA ALA A 154 10.86 -8.00 -6.00
C ALA A 154 11.39 -9.09 -6.93
#